data_AF-A0A4Q5SQ06-F1
#
_entry.id   AF-A0A4Q5SQ06-F1
#
_cell.length_a   1.000
_cell.length_b   1.000
_cell.length_c   1.000
_cell.angle_alpha   90.00
_cell.angle_beta   90.00
_cell.angle_gamma   90.00
#
_symmetry.space_group_name_H-M   'P 1'
#
loop_
_entity.id
_entity.type
_entity.pdbx_description
1 polymer ?
#
loop_
_entity_poly.entity_id
_entity_poly.type
_entity_poly.pdbx_seq_one_letter_code
_entity_poly.pdbx_strand_id
1 'polypeptide(L)'
;MRLSLILAGVSAAGLTLPALAQTTPPAAQAPAAQPNETLREAMVKAYRTNPDLTAERANLRATDENVPIARSRGLPGVSSTGAYSESLSNTDSSVTSVPRQGSLGLDLSVPVFSGGSVRNSVRAAETRVEAGRAGLRSVESALFT
;
A
#
# COMPACT_ATOMS: atom_id res chain seq x y z
N MET A 1 7.50 15.96 1.72
CA MET A 1 6.15 16.40 1.34
C MET A 1 5.90 15.95 -0.10
N ARG A 2 5.17 14.86 -0.32
CA ARG A 2 4.79 14.38 -1.65
C ARG A 2 3.30 14.66 -1.83
N LEU A 3 2.97 15.52 -2.79
CA LEU A 3 1.61 15.88 -3.12
C LEU A 3 1.25 15.33 -4.51
N SER A 4 0.15 14.59 -4.52
CA SER A 4 -0.59 13.97 -5.63
C SER A 4 -1.31 14.99 -6.52
N LEU A 5 -1.70 14.63 -7.77
CA LEU A 5 -3.04 14.83 -8.43
C LEU A 5 -2.96 14.47 -9.95
N ILE A 6 -3.55 13.37 -10.46
CA ILE A 6 -4.92 13.17 -11.03
C ILE A 6 -5.22 14.14 -12.20
N LEU A 7 -5.13 13.68 -13.46
CA LEU A 7 -6.19 13.14 -14.34
C LEU A 7 -7.26 14.16 -14.78
N ALA A 8 -7.32 14.46 -16.09
CA ALA A 8 -8.50 14.31 -16.96
C ALA A 8 -8.33 15.19 -18.21
N GLY A 9 -8.07 14.54 -19.34
CA GLY A 9 -8.25 15.11 -20.66
C GLY A 9 -9.69 14.90 -21.15
N VAL A 10 -9.97 15.56 -22.28
CA VAL A 10 -11.17 15.54 -23.12
C VAL A 10 -12.25 16.56 -22.71
N SER A 11 -12.14 17.73 -23.34
CA SER A 11 -13.25 18.66 -23.56
C SER A 11 -13.75 18.47 -24.99
N ALA A 12 -15.03 18.16 -25.16
CA ALA A 12 -15.71 18.14 -26.45
C ALA A 12 -17.17 18.55 -26.29
N ALA A 13 -17.59 19.43 -27.20
CA ALA A 13 -18.96 19.87 -27.53
C ALA A 13 -19.68 20.70 -26.43
N GLY A 14 -20.22 21.89 -26.68
CA GLY A 14 -20.71 22.44 -27.95
C GLY A 14 -22.24 22.52 -27.92
N LEU A 15 -22.75 23.68 -27.46
CA LEU A 15 -24.00 24.36 -27.86
C LEU A 15 -25.41 23.77 -27.52
N THR A 16 -26.26 24.71 -27.09
CA THR A 16 -27.74 24.82 -27.16
C THR A 16 -28.61 24.50 -25.91
N LEU A 17 -29.28 25.57 -25.42
CA LEU A 17 -30.49 25.63 -24.58
C LEU A 17 -31.76 25.13 -25.35
N PRO A 18 -33.01 25.12 -24.80
CA PRO A 18 -33.55 24.96 -23.43
C PRO A 18 -34.71 23.93 -23.34
N ALA A 19 -35.21 23.70 -22.11
CA ALA A 19 -36.60 23.38 -21.74
C ALA A 19 -37.38 22.24 -22.45
N LEU A 20 -37.74 21.20 -21.68
CA LEU A 20 -39.10 20.64 -21.60
C LEU A 20 -39.15 19.68 -20.39
N ALA A 21 -40.09 19.93 -19.48
CA ALA A 21 -40.36 19.09 -18.32
C ALA A 21 -40.77 17.67 -18.78
N GLN A 22 -40.10 16.65 -18.24
CA GLN A 22 -40.58 15.26 -18.29
C GLN A 22 -40.54 14.71 -16.87
N THR A 23 -41.72 14.68 -16.25
CA THR A 23 -41.98 13.92 -15.03
C THR A 23 -41.98 12.44 -15.37
N THR A 24 -40.84 11.78 -15.22
CA THR A 24 -40.77 10.32 -15.24
C THR A 24 -41.48 9.80 -13.99
N PRO A 25 -42.55 8.99 -14.10
CA PRO A 25 -43.16 8.37 -12.94
C PRO A 25 -42.14 7.46 -12.23
N PRO A 26 -42.13 7.40 -10.89
CA PRO A 26 -41.24 6.48 -10.18
C PRO A 26 -41.61 5.06 -10.56
N ALA A 27 -40.68 4.36 -11.21
CA ALA A 27 -40.77 2.92 -11.40
C ALA A 27 -41.00 2.29 -10.03
N ALA A 28 -42.14 1.63 -9.87
CA ALA A 28 -42.44 0.83 -8.70
C ALA A 28 -41.28 -0.16 -8.51
N GLN A 29 -40.48 0.06 -7.47
CA GLN A 29 -39.53 -0.93 -6.99
C GLN A 29 -40.34 -2.15 -6.58
N ALA A 30 -40.29 -3.20 -7.40
CA ALA A 30 -40.71 -4.52 -6.98
C ALA A 30 -40.04 -4.82 -5.64
N PRO A 31 -40.76 -5.32 -4.63
CA PRO A 31 -40.17 -5.63 -3.34
C PRO A 31 -39.02 -6.60 -3.59
N ALA A 32 -37.80 -6.17 -3.26
CA ALA A 32 -36.63 -7.03 -3.30
C ALA A 32 -36.99 -8.30 -2.53
N ALA A 33 -36.98 -9.43 -3.23
CA ALA A 33 -37.23 -10.73 -2.65
C ALA A 33 -36.29 -10.87 -1.45
N GLN A 34 -36.88 -10.86 -0.25
CA GLN A 34 -36.16 -11.09 0.99
C GLN A 34 -35.53 -12.48 0.84
N PRO A 35 -34.19 -12.60 0.88
CA PRO A 35 -33.59 -13.92 0.88
C PRO A 35 -34.07 -14.60 2.16
N ASN A 36 -34.78 -15.71 2.02
CA ASN A 36 -35.09 -16.62 3.13
C ASN A 36 -33.80 -17.36 3.57
N GLU A 37 -32.65 -16.67 3.58
CA GLU A 37 -31.39 -17.18 4.10
C GLU A 37 -31.53 -17.25 5.62
N THR A 38 -31.27 -18.43 6.18
CA THR A 38 -31.25 -18.58 7.64
C THR A 38 -30.24 -17.59 8.22
N LEU A 39 -30.48 -17.06 9.43
CA LEU A 39 -29.58 -16.10 10.10
C LEU A 39 -28.10 -16.57 10.07
N ARG A 40 -27.90 -17.89 10.16
CA ARG A 40 -26.59 -18.55 10.06
C ARG A 40 -25.95 -18.41 8.69
N GLU A 41 -26.73 -18.55 7.62
CA GLU A 41 -26.27 -18.45 6.24
C GLU A 41 -25.91 -17.00 5.87
N ALA A 42 -26.72 -16.04 6.31
CA ALA A 42 -26.42 -14.61 6.19
C ALA A 42 -25.15 -14.21 6.96
N MET A 43 -24.94 -14.74 8.17
CA MET A 43 -23.71 -14.54 8.96
C MET A 43 -22.46 -15.13 8.29
N VAL A 44 -22.55 -16.34 7.71
CA VAL A 44 -21.45 -16.96 6.98
C VAL A 44 -21.09 -16.15 5.72
N LYS A 45 -22.10 -15.64 5.02
CA LYS A 45 -21.93 -14.77 3.86
C LYS A 45 -21.25 -13.47 4.26
N ALA A 46 -21.72 -12.80 5.32
CA ALA A 46 -21.11 -11.60 5.87
C ALA A 46 -19.63 -11.82 6.24
N TYR A 47 -19.29 -12.91 6.95
CA TYR A 47 -17.89 -13.19 7.32
C TYR A 47 -16.96 -13.44 6.11
N ARG A 48 -17.51 -13.86 4.96
CA ARG A 48 -16.74 -14.11 3.74
C ARG A 48 -16.64 -12.88 2.83
N THR A 49 -17.68 -12.05 2.77
CA THR A 49 -17.75 -10.93 1.83
C THR A 49 -17.60 -9.57 2.48
N ASN A 50 -17.43 -9.49 3.80
CA ASN A 50 -17.27 -8.21 4.49
C ASN A 50 -15.95 -7.54 4.07
N PRO A 51 -16.01 -6.31 3.51
CA PRO A 51 -14.83 -5.58 3.06
C PRO A 51 -13.94 -5.11 4.22
N ASP A 52 -14.51 -4.75 5.36
CA ASP A 52 -13.77 -4.31 6.56
C ASP A 52 -12.94 -5.46 7.15
N LEU A 53 -13.51 -6.66 7.23
CA LEU A 53 -12.79 -7.85 7.69
C LEU A 53 -11.65 -8.22 6.73
N THR A 54 -11.88 -8.03 5.43
CA THR A 54 -10.84 -8.25 4.40
C THR A 54 -9.73 -7.21 4.50
N ALA A 55 -10.07 -5.94 4.74
CA ALA A 55 -9.12 -4.86 4.97
C ALA A 55 -8.27 -5.13 6.22
N GLU A 56 -8.88 -5.54 7.33
CA GLU A 56 -8.15 -5.79 8.58
C GLU A 56 -7.25 -7.03 8.49
N ARG A 57 -7.68 -8.08 7.77
CA ARG A 57 -6.80 -9.20 7.43
C ARG A 57 -5.62 -8.77 6.57
N ALA A 58 -5.82 -7.86 5.62
CA ALA A 58 -4.73 -7.32 4.81
C ALA A 58 -3.75 -6.49 5.66
N ASN A 59 -4.26 -5.67 6.58
CA ASN A 59 -3.44 -4.95 7.56
C ASN A 59 -2.61 -5.90 8.43
N LEU A 60 -3.22 -7.00 8.89
CA LEU A 60 -2.49 -8.01 9.67
C LEU A 60 -1.36 -8.65 8.87
N ARG A 61 -1.57 -8.99 7.59
CA ARG A 61 -0.51 -9.52 6.71
C ARG A 61 0.62 -8.50 6.52
N ALA A 62 0.28 -7.24 6.24
CA ALA A 62 1.27 -6.17 6.13
C ALA A 62 2.06 -5.98 7.43
N THR A 63 1.40 -6.17 8.58
CA THR A 63 2.07 -6.10 9.89
C THR A 63 3.00 -7.30 10.10
N ASP A 64 2.58 -8.50 9.70
CA ASP A 64 3.36 -9.74 9.79
C ASP A 64 4.65 -9.69 8.97
N GLU A 65 4.62 -9.05 7.80
CA GLU A 65 5.80 -8.81 6.97
C GLU A 65 6.88 -7.95 7.66
N ASN A 66 6.53 -7.19 8.71
CA ASN A 66 7.54 -6.43 9.46
C ASN A 66 8.47 -7.34 10.29
N VAL A 67 8.05 -8.55 10.65
CA VAL A 67 8.90 -9.50 11.41
C VAL A 67 10.11 -9.97 10.57
N PRO A 68 9.94 -10.49 9.34
CA PRO A 68 11.07 -10.82 8.49
C PRO A 68 11.88 -9.59 8.07
N ILE A 69 11.27 -8.41 7.88
CA ILE A 69 12.00 -7.16 7.63
C ILE A 69 12.88 -6.78 8.82
N ALA A 70 12.38 -6.91 10.05
CA ALA A 70 13.18 -6.65 11.25
C ALA A 70 14.30 -7.68 11.42
N ARG A 71 14.07 -8.94 11.01
CA ARG A 71 15.06 -10.01 11.04
C ARG A 71 16.15 -9.80 9.98
N SER A 72 15.81 -9.31 8.79
CA SER A 72 16.78 -9.11 7.71
C SER A 72 17.86 -8.09 8.04
N ARG A 73 17.60 -7.15 8.98
CA ARG A 73 18.59 -6.20 9.49
C ARG A 73 19.79 -6.86 10.19
N GLY A 74 19.65 -8.11 10.65
CA GLY A 74 20.76 -8.89 11.20
C GLY A 74 21.48 -9.77 10.19
N LEU A 75 21.03 -9.80 8.94
CA LEU A 75 21.63 -10.60 7.87
C LEU A 75 22.65 -9.76 7.08
N PRO A 76 23.60 -10.40 6.39
CA PRO A 76 24.42 -9.75 5.38
C PRO A 76 23.56 -9.03 4.33
N GLY A 77 23.87 -7.77 4.05
CA GLY A 77 23.26 -6.98 2.99
C GLY A 77 24.21 -6.81 1.81
N VAL A 78 23.69 -6.91 0.61
CA VAL A 78 24.40 -6.54 -0.63
C VAL A 78 23.62 -5.40 -1.28
N SER A 79 24.29 -4.30 -1.58
CA SER A 79 23.73 -3.20 -2.37
C SER A 79 24.57 -2.95 -3.61
N SER A 80 23.93 -2.54 -4.69
CA SER A 80 24.62 -2.05 -5.88
C SER A 80 24.24 -0.60 -6.09
N THR A 81 25.23 0.21 -6.43
CA THR A 81 25.05 1.60 -6.81
C THR A 81 25.58 1.80 -8.23
N GLY A 82 24.83 2.51 -9.06
CA GLY A 82 25.25 2.87 -10.39
C GLY A 82 24.98 4.36 -10.59
N ALA A 83 25.97 5.11 -11.00
CA ALA A 83 25.83 6.52 -11.31
C ALA A 83 26.40 6.82 -12.69
N TYR A 84 25.72 7.67 -13.43
CA TYR A 84 26.21 8.22 -14.69
C TYR A 84 26.06 9.73 -14.60
N SER A 85 27.14 10.46 -14.85
CA SER A 85 27.12 11.92 -14.86
C SER A 85 27.86 12.46 -16.08
N GLU A 86 27.27 13.48 -16.68
CA GLU A 86 27.80 14.20 -17.82
C GLU A 86 27.94 15.68 -17.46
N SER A 87 29.13 16.23 -17.65
CA SER A 87 29.42 17.63 -17.39
C SER A 87 29.30 18.42 -18.69
N LEU A 88 28.39 19.40 -18.72
CA LEU A 88 28.12 20.24 -19.89
C LEU A 88 28.92 21.56 -19.87
N SER A 89 29.76 21.78 -18.85
CA SER A 89 30.50 23.05 -18.66
C SER A 89 31.96 22.91 -19.08
N ASN A 90 32.33 23.54 -20.20
CA ASN A 90 33.71 23.69 -20.70
C ASN A 90 34.42 24.91 -20.09
N THR A 91 34.24 25.21 -18.81
CA THR A 91 34.82 26.43 -18.22
C THR A 91 36.27 26.25 -17.77
N ASP A 92 36.74 25.02 -17.61
CA ASP A 92 38.15 24.75 -17.32
C ASP A 92 38.72 23.73 -18.31
N SER A 93 39.62 24.21 -19.15
CA SER A 93 40.47 23.44 -20.07
C SER A 93 41.49 22.61 -19.30
N SER A 94 41.02 21.72 -18.42
CA SER A 94 41.84 20.72 -17.77
C SER A 94 41.82 19.45 -18.60
N VAL A 95 43.00 18.95 -18.98
CA VAL A 95 43.23 17.69 -19.72
C VAL A 95 42.67 16.46 -18.96
N THR A 96 42.24 16.64 -17.71
CA THR A 96 41.71 15.60 -16.80
C THR A 96 40.19 15.69 -16.60
N SER A 97 39.49 16.66 -17.21
CA SER A 97 38.03 16.76 -17.06
C SER A 97 37.34 15.73 -17.98
N VAL A 98 36.93 14.60 -17.41
CA VAL A 98 36.20 13.57 -18.15
C VAL A 98 34.75 14.05 -18.33
N PRO A 99 34.29 14.37 -19.56
CA PRO A 99 32.98 14.95 -19.79
C PRO A 99 31.84 13.98 -19.49
N ARG A 100 32.12 12.67 -19.46
CA ARG A 100 31.15 11.60 -19.18
C ARG A 100 31.79 10.56 -18.28
N GLN A 101 31.29 10.41 -17.07
CA GLN A 101 31.76 9.40 -16.14
C GLN A 101 30.59 8.51 -15.67
N GLY A 102 30.79 7.20 -15.80
CA GLY A 102 29.94 6.18 -15.22
C GLY A 102 30.69 5.49 -14.10
N SER A 103 30.04 5.29 -12.96
CA SER A 103 30.53 4.47 -11.87
C SER A 103 29.53 3.36 -11.56
N LEU A 104 30.07 2.18 -11.27
CA LEU A 104 29.31 1.03 -10.80
C LEU A 104 30.01 0.53 -9.52
N GLY A 105 29.26 0.46 -8.44
CA GLY A 105 29.69 0.01 -7.12
C GLY A 105 28.86 -1.19 -6.66
N LEU A 106 29.52 -2.11 -5.96
CA LEU A 106 28.91 -3.20 -5.23
C LEU A 106 29.41 -3.13 -3.79
N ASP A 107 28.49 -3.04 -2.85
CA ASP A 107 28.77 -2.91 -1.42
C ASP A 107 28.21 -4.14 -0.70
N LEU A 108 29.08 -4.84 0.04
CA LEU A 108 28.71 -5.95 0.92
C LEU A 108 28.88 -5.48 2.36
N SER A 109 27.79 -5.54 3.15
CA SER A 109 27.78 -5.12 4.55
C SER A 109 27.34 -6.28 5.45
N VAL A 110 28.18 -6.64 6.42
CA VAL A 110 27.91 -7.71 7.39
C VAL A 110 27.97 -7.14 8.80
N PRO A 111 26.83 -7.05 9.52
CA PRO A 111 26.84 -6.61 10.91
C PRO A 111 27.43 -7.72 11.80
N VAL A 112 28.68 -7.56 12.26
CA VAL A 112 29.36 -8.55 13.13
C VAL A 112 28.78 -8.53 14.56
N PHE A 113 28.42 -7.35 15.06
CA PHE A 113 27.78 -7.19 16.36
C PHE A 113 26.84 -5.98 16.37
N SER A 114 25.59 -6.21 16.76
CA SER A 114 24.54 -5.19 16.75
C SER A 114 23.96 -4.90 18.14
N GLY A 115 24.65 -5.30 19.22
CA GLY A 115 24.31 -4.90 20.60
C GLY A 115 22.91 -5.31 21.07
N GLY A 116 22.29 -6.32 20.44
CA GLY A 116 20.92 -6.73 20.74
C GLY A 116 19.82 -5.91 20.06
N SER A 117 20.16 -4.86 19.30
CA SER A 117 19.20 -4.01 18.59
C SER A 117 18.30 -4.80 17.63
N VAL A 118 18.88 -5.72 16.86
CA VAL A 118 18.15 -6.60 15.93
C VAL A 118 17.18 -7.51 16.67
N ARG A 119 17.62 -8.12 17.78
CA ARG A 119 16.75 -9.00 18.59
C ARG A 119 15.58 -8.23 19.18
N ASN A 120 15.83 -7.02 19.66
CA ASN A 120 14.78 -6.16 20.20
C ASN A 120 13.81 -5.67 19.11
N SER A 121 14.32 -5.35 17.91
CA SER A 121 13.46 -4.95 16.79
C SER A 121 12.55 -6.08 16.31
N VAL A 122 13.05 -7.32 16.30
CA VAL A 122 12.24 -8.51 15.99
C VAL A 122 11.15 -8.70 17.04
N ARG A 123 11.49 -8.68 18.33
CA ARG A 123 10.49 -8.78 19.42
C ARG A 123 9.44 -7.68 19.32
N ALA A 124 9.85 -6.45 19.04
CA ALA A 124 8.91 -5.34 18.86
C ALA A 124 8.00 -5.55 17.64
N ALA A 125 8.50 -6.15 16.55
CA ALA A 125 7.66 -6.49 15.40
C ALA A 125 6.64 -7.58 15.74
N GLU A 126 7.06 -8.62 16.47
CA GLU A 126 6.16 -9.69 16.95
C GLU A 126 5.05 -9.14 17.84
N THR A 127 5.35 -8.23 18.77
CA THR A 127 4.34 -7.57 19.61
C THR A 127 3.34 -6.75 18.78
N ARG A 128 3.79 -6.12 17.67
CA ARG A 128 2.89 -5.41 16.76
C ARG A 128 1.95 -6.37 16.02
N VAL A 129 2.44 -7.55 15.62
CA VAL A 129 1.60 -8.60 15.02
C VAL A 129 0.54 -9.07 16.02
N GLU A 130 0.92 -9.28 17.28
CA GLU A 130 -0.03 -9.67 18.33
C GLU A 130 -1.10 -8.60 18.57
N ALA A 131 -0.72 -7.32 18.57
CA ALA A 131 -1.66 -6.20 18.63
C ALA A 131 -2.60 -6.18 17.40
N GLY A 132 -2.08 -6.40 16.19
CA GLY A 132 -2.90 -6.50 14.97
C GLY A 132 -3.89 -7.67 15.02
N ARG A 133 -3.52 -8.81 15.60
CA ARG A 133 -4.44 -9.94 15.83
C ARG A 133 -5.54 -9.58 16.84
N ALA A 134 -5.23 -8.78 17.86
CA ALA A 134 -6.24 -8.26 18.77
C ALA A 134 -7.21 -7.29 18.06
N GLY A 135 -6.70 -6.44 17.16
CA GLY A 135 -7.51 -5.59 16.28
C GLY A 135 -8.49 -6.38 15.42
N LEU A 136 -8.02 -7.41 14.72
CA LEU A 136 -8.88 -8.31 13.93
C LEU A 136 -9.98 -8.94 14.78
N ARG A 137 -9.66 -9.46 15.97
CA ARG A 137 -10.64 -10.04 16.89
C ARG A 137 -11.69 -9.02 17.36
N SER A 138 -11.31 -7.75 17.53
CA SER A 138 -12.23 -6.67 17.89
C SER A 138 -13.25 -6.42 16.76
N VAL A 139 -12.79 -6.35 15.52
CA VAL A 139 -13.65 -6.19 14.33
C VAL A 139 -14.58 -7.40 14.15
N GLU A 140 -14.06 -8.62 14.35
CA GLU A 140 -14.89 -9.83 14.32
C GLU A 140 -15.97 -9.80 15.39
N SER A 141 -15.64 -9.36 16.61
CA SER A 141 -16.61 -9.25 17.70
C SER A 141 -17.72 -8.24 17.38
N ALA A 142 -17.37 -7.09 16.77
CA ALA A 142 -18.34 -6.07 16.35
C ALA A 142 -19.30 -6.54 15.24
N LEU A 143 -18.94 -7.59 14.47
CA LEU A 143 -19.84 -8.20 13.49
C LEU A 143 -20.85 -9.17 14.13
N PHE A 144 -20.57 -9.67 15.33
CA PHE A 144 -21.37 -10.69 16.01
C PHE A 144 -22.18 -10.17 17.20
N THR A 145 -22.12 -8.87 17.48
CA THR A 145 -22.94 -8.16 18.49
C THR A 145 -23.95 -7.26 17.83
#